data_AF-A0A0L8I8M7-F1
#
_entry.id   AF-A0A0L8I8M7-F1
#
_cell.length_a   1.000
_cell.length_b   1.000
_cell.length_c   1.000
_cell.angle_alpha   90.00
_cell.angle_beta   90.00
_cell.angle_gamma   90.00
#
_symmetry.space_group_name_H-M   'P 1'
#
loop_
_entity.id
_entity.type
_entity.pdbx_description
1 polymer ?
#
loop_
_entity_poly.entity_id
_entity_poly.type
_entity_poly.pdbx_seq_one_letter_code
_entity_poly.pdbx_strand_id
1 'polypeptide(L)'
;CRYLALNVSPAIPAIGAALFLFVISTLFRTSFSDPGVIPRATPDEAADIERQIEVPNAVSPGTYRPPPRTKEVVVKGQVIKLKYCFTCKIFRPPRASHCSLCDNCGPHDPWGYV
;
A
#
# COMPACT_ATOMS: atom_id res chain seq x y z
N CYS A 1 38.89 -2.44 22.59
CA CYS A 1 39.93 -1.70 23.35
C CYS A 1 39.40 -1.25 24.72
N ARG A 2 39.51 -2.10 25.77
CA ARG A 2 38.96 -1.82 27.12
C ARG A 2 39.67 -0.67 27.85
N TYR A 3 40.95 -0.46 27.55
CA TYR A 3 41.79 0.58 28.17
C TYR A 3 41.40 2.00 27.74
N LEU A 4 40.96 2.22 26.50
CA LEU A 4 40.60 3.55 26.00
C LEU A 4 39.19 3.98 26.47
N ALA A 5 38.25 3.03 26.59
CA ALA A 5 36.89 3.27 27.06
C ALA A 5 36.82 3.63 28.56
N LEU A 6 37.77 3.14 29.36
CA LEU A 6 37.85 3.44 30.80
C LEU A 6 38.59 4.76 31.10
N ASN A 7 39.57 5.15 30.28
CA ASN A 7 40.47 6.26 30.58
C ASN A 7 40.14 7.59 29.87
N VAL A 8 39.39 7.58 28.74
CA VAL A 8 39.19 8.80 27.92
C VAL A 8 37.79 9.43 28.07
N SER A 9 36.73 8.63 28.25
CA SER A 9 35.43 9.04 28.82
C SER A 9 34.43 7.90 28.62
N PRO A 10 33.80 7.37 29.68
CA PRO A 10 32.75 6.35 29.55
C PRO A 10 31.49 6.86 28.83
N ALA A 11 31.37 8.16 28.59
CA ALA A 11 30.24 8.75 27.87
C ALA A 11 30.18 8.33 26.39
N ILE A 12 31.34 8.14 25.75
CA ILE A 12 31.42 7.78 24.32
C ILE A 12 30.78 6.40 24.04
N PRO A 13 31.14 5.31 24.73
CA PRO A 13 30.47 4.02 24.52
C PRO A 13 29.00 4.03 24.97
N ALA A 14 28.63 4.84 25.96
CA ALA A 14 27.24 4.96 26.42
C ALA A 14 26.33 5.58 25.33
N ILE A 15 26.76 6.67 24.71
CA ILE A 15 26.03 7.32 23.60
C ILE A 15 25.96 6.39 22.39
N GLY A 16 27.06 5.70 22.06
CA GLY A 16 27.09 4.71 20.98
C GLY A 16 26.09 3.58 21.19
N ALA A 17 26.01 3.04 22.41
CA ALA A 17 25.02 2.01 22.76
C ALA A 17 23.59 2.53 22.65
N ALA A 18 23.32 3.77 23.09
CA ALA A 18 21.99 4.37 22.99
C ALA A 18 21.55 4.56 21.54
N LEU A 19 22.42 5.10 20.68
CA LEU A 19 22.14 5.26 19.25
C LEU A 19 21.97 3.92 18.55
N PHE A 20 22.77 2.92 18.90
CA PHE A 20 22.63 1.57 18.35
C PHE A 20 21.26 0.97 18.70
N LEU A 21 20.84 1.04 19.96
CA LEU A 21 19.52 0.57 20.38
C LEU A 21 18.40 1.33 19.69
N PHE A 22 18.54 2.65 19.52
CA PHE A 22 17.57 3.46 18.79
C PHE A 22 17.42 3.00 17.34
N VAL A 23 18.53 2.86 16.61
CA VAL A 23 18.52 2.39 15.21
C VAL A 23 17.92 1.00 15.09
N ILE A 24 18.32 0.07 15.96
CA ILE A 24 17.78 -1.28 15.99
C ILE A 24 16.27 -1.27 16.28
N SER A 25 15.81 -0.44 17.20
CA SER A 25 14.37 -0.30 17.49
C SER A 25 13.58 0.24 16.30
N THR A 26 14.12 1.23 15.59
CA THR A 26 13.47 1.79 14.40
C THR A 26 13.46 0.79 13.25
N LEU A 27 14.54 0.02 13.08
CA LEU A 27 14.62 -1.03 12.07
C LEU A 27 13.56 -2.11 12.30
N PHE A 28 13.39 -2.54 13.55
CA PHE A 28 12.38 -3.54 13.88
C PHE A 28 10.96 -3.01 13.70
N ARG A 29 10.70 -1.76 14.08
CA ARG A 29 9.40 -1.12 13.82
C ARG A 29 9.09 -1.10 12.32
N THR A 30 10.01 -0.66 11.48
CA THR A 30 9.78 -0.62 10.02
C THR A 30 9.68 -2.01 9.39
N SER A 31 10.39 -3.00 9.92
CA SER A 31 10.42 -4.36 9.34
C SER A 31 9.18 -5.19 9.69
N PHE A 32 8.58 -4.95 10.86
CA PHE A 32 7.42 -5.71 11.35
C PHE A 32 6.10 -4.95 11.29
N SER A 33 6.12 -3.67 10.94
CA SER A 33 4.89 -2.92 10.66
C SER A 33 4.22 -3.46 9.40
N ASP A 34 2.98 -3.91 9.54
CA ASP A 34 2.15 -4.34 8.41
C ASP A 34 1.76 -3.11 7.57
N PRO A 35 2.04 -3.09 6.25
CA PRO A 35 1.70 -1.97 5.36
C PRO A 35 0.19 -1.68 5.19
N GLY A 36 -0.68 -2.28 6.00
CA GLY A 36 -2.12 -2.02 6.00
C GLY A 36 -2.79 -2.74 4.82
N VAL A 37 -3.12 -4.02 5.01
CA VAL A 37 -3.78 -4.83 3.98
C VAL A 37 -5.21 -4.35 3.75
N ILE A 38 -5.54 -4.04 2.49
CA ILE A 38 -6.92 -3.83 2.07
C ILE A 38 -7.57 -5.20 1.89
N PRO A 39 -8.67 -5.52 2.61
CA PRO A 39 -9.30 -6.84 2.52
C PRO A 39 -9.77 -7.12 1.09
N ARG A 40 -9.60 -8.37 0.65
CA ARG A 40 -10.14 -8.85 -0.64
C ARG A 40 -11.66 -8.74 -0.61
N ALA A 41 -12.27 -8.38 -1.73
CA ALA A 41 -13.73 -8.39 -1.86
C ALA A 41 -14.27 -9.80 -1.65
N THR A 42 -15.47 -9.88 -1.09
CA THR A 42 -16.21 -11.15 -1.03
C THR A 42 -16.46 -11.67 -2.45
N PRO A 43 -16.63 -13.00 -2.65
CA PRO A 43 -16.83 -13.56 -3.98
C PRO A 43 -18.07 -12.99 -4.68
N ASP A 44 -19.12 -12.68 -3.92
CA ASP A 44 -20.36 -12.09 -4.44
C ASP A 44 -20.13 -10.64 -4.92
N GLU A 45 -19.43 -9.82 -4.12
CA GLU A 45 -19.06 -8.46 -4.50
C GLU A 45 -18.09 -8.42 -5.70
N ALA A 46 -17.14 -9.35 -5.74
CA ALA A 46 -16.21 -9.49 -6.85
C ALA A 46 -16.95 -9.85 -8.15
N ALA A 47 -17.90 -10.77 -8.09
CA ALA A 47 -18.71 -11.16 -9.24
C ALA A 47 -19.60 -10.01 -9.74
N ASP A 48 -20.16 -9.19 -8.84
CA ASP A 48 -20.94 -8.02 -9.23
C ASP A 48 -20.09 -6.90 -9.83
N ILE A 49 -18.88 -6.69 -9.29
CA ILE A 49 -17.91 -5.78 -9.89
C ILE A 49 -17.50 -6.26 -11.29
N GLU A 50 -17.25 -7.56 -11.46
CA GLU A 50 -16.92 -8.15 -12.77
C GLU A 50 -18.08 -8.03 -13.76
N ARG A 51 -19.31 -8.30 -13.33
CA ARG A 51 -20.51 -8.06 -14.13
C ARG A 51 -20.64 -6.60 -14.54
N GLN A 52 -20.39 -5.65 -13.65
CA GLN A 52 -20.41 -4.22 -13.98
C GLN A 52 -19.31 -3.81 -14.96
N ILE A 53 -18.18 -4.52 -14.97
CA ILE A 53 -17.10 -4.32 -15.94
C ILE A 53 -17.44 -4.96 -17.29
N GLU A 54 -18.11 -6.12 -17.30
CA GLU A 54 -18.52 -6.84 -18.51
C GLU A 54 -19.75 -6.26 -19.19
N VAL A 55 -20.68 -5.63 -18.46
CA VAL A 55 -21.87 -4.99 -19.04
C VAL A 55 -21.43 -3.83 -19.94
N PRO A 56 -21.65 -3.93 -21.26
CA PRO A 56 -21.24 -2.88 -22.20
C PRO A 56 -22.09 -1.63 -21.96
N ASN A 57 -21.47 -0.47 -22.14
CA ASN A 57 -22.16 0.80 -22.32
C ASN A 57 -23.43 0.61 -23.17
N ALA A 58 -24.61 0.78 -22.59
CA ALA A 58 -25.89 0.83 -23.30
C ALA A 58 -26.03 2.07 -24.23
N VAL A 59 -24.94 2.80 -24.48
CA VAL A 59 -24.93 4.13 -25.11
C VAL A 59 -24.47 4.10 -26.57
N SER A 60 -23.86 3.03 -27.08
CA SER A 60 -23.58 2.93 -28.53
C SER A 60 -23.36 1.49 -29.01
N PRO A 61 -24.30 0.91 -29.80
CA PRO A 61 -24.09 -0.37 -30.46
C PRO A 61 -23.17 -0.13 -31.66
N GLY A 62 -21.94 -0.66 -31.64
CA GLY A 62 -21.12 -0.73 -32.86
C GLY A 62 -19.66 -0.28 -32.77
N THR A 63 -19.14 0.10 -31.60
CA THR A 63 -17.69 0.22 -31.43
C THR A 63 -17.26 -0.63 -30.24
N TYR A 64 -16.65 -1.77 -30.53
CA TYR A 64 -15.97 -2.61 -29.52
C TYR A 64 -14.78 -1.81 -28.98
N ARG A 65 -15.06 -0.89 -28.06
CA ARG A 65 -14.05 -0.34 -27.16
C ARG A 65 -14.10 -1.23 -25.93
N PRO A 66 -13.02 -1.97 -25.60
CA PRO A 66 -13.00 -2.72 -24.36
C PRO A 66 -13.36 -1.76 -23.22
N PRO A 67 -14.32 -2.13 -22.36
CA PRO A 67 -14.90 -1.23 -21.36
C PRO A 67 -13.77 -0.60 -20.54
N PRO A 68 -13.82 0.71 -20.25
CA PRO A 68 -12.80 1.33 -19.45
C PRO A 68 -12.80 0.65 -18.08
N ARG A 69 -11.75 -0.15 -17.80
CA ARG A 69 -11.49 -0.82 -16.51
C ARG A 69 -11.17 0.19 -15.38
N THR A 70 -11.72 1.39 -15.52
CA THR A 70 -11.52 2.55 -14.68
C THR A 70 -12.88 3.04 -14.23
N LYS A 71 -13.17 2.92 -12.93
CA LYS A 71 -14.37 3.51 -12.33
C LYS A 71 -14.09 4.97 -12.05
N GLU A 72 -14.91 5.87 -12.58
CA GLU A 72 -14.84 7.29 -12.28
C GLU A 72 -15.64 7.56 -11.01
N VAL A 73 -14.99 8.07 -9.97
CA VAL A 73 -15.66 8.47 -8.73
C VAL A 73 -15.38 9.94 -8.49
N VAL A 74 -16.42 10.70 -8.21
CA VAL A 74 -16.31 12.12 -7.83
C VAL A 74 -15.97 12.18 -6.35
N VAL A 75 -14.74 12.54 -6.02
CA VAL A 75 -14.31 12.77 -4.64
C VAL A 75 -13.98 14.25 -4.51
N LYS A 76 -14.70 14.98 -3.64
CA LYS A 76 -14.52 16.43 -3.43
C LYS A 76 -14.64 17.29 -4.72
N GLY A 77 -15.53 16.90 -5.64
CA GLY A 77 -15.73 17.62 -6.91
C GLY A 77 -14.69 17.34 -8.00
N GLN A 78 -13.69 16.50 -7.74
CA GLN A 78 -12.73 16.04 -8.74
C GLN A 78 -13.08 14.62 -9.21
N VAL A 79 -13.17 14.42 -10.52
CA VAL A 79 -13.34 13.10 -11.13
C VAL A 79 -12.01 12.34 -11.09
N ILE A 80 -11.94 11.30 -10.27
CA ILE A 80 -10.74 10.45 -10.16
C ILE A 80 -11.03 9.09 -10.79
N LYS A 81 -10.15 8.68 -11.70
CA LYS A 81 -10.19 7.36 -12.37
C LYS A 81 -9.53 6.31 -11.47
N LEU A 82 -10.31 5.41 -10.88
CA LEU A 82 -9.83 4.31 -10.05
C LEU A 82 -9.47 3.09 -10.91
N LYS A 83 -8.33 2.45 -10.65
CA LYS A 83 -7.88 1.27 -11.41
C LYS A 83 -8.28 -0.03 -10.70
N TYR A 84 -8.79 -0.99 -11.46
CA TYR A 84 -9.09 -2.34 -10.95
C TYR A 84 -7.82 -3.15 -10.67
N CYS A 85 -7.86 -4.03 -9.66
CA CYS A 85 -6.84 -5.06 -9.40
C CYS A 85 -7.45 -6.45 -9.63
N PHE A 86 -6.85 -7.25 -10.52
CA PHE A 86 -7.35 -8.59 -10.85
C PHE A 86 -7.10 -9.62 -9.76
N THR A 87 -6.04 -9.46 -8.98
CA THR A 87 -5.66 -10.40 -7.93
C THR A 87 -6.51 -10.24 -6.68
N CYS A 88 -6.75 -8.99 -6.27
CA CYS A 88 -7.54 -8.69 -5.08
C CYS A 88 -9.04 -8.45 -5.37
N LYS A 89 -9.43 -8.41 -6.65
CA LYS A 89 -10.81 -8.23 -7.13
C LYS A 89 -11.51 -6.97 -6.61
N ILE A 90 -10.76 -5.87 -6.46
CA ILE A 90 -11.25 -4.59 -5.95
C ILE A 90 -10.85 -3.42 -6.86
N PHE A 91 -11.67 -2.36 -6.83
CA PHE A 91 -11.25 -1.05 -7.31
C PHE A 91 -10.33 -0.39 -6.29
N ARG A 92 -9.10 -0.11 -6.69
CA ARG A 92 -8.09 0.45 -5.79
C ARG A 92 -8.44 1.90 -5.43
N PRO A 93 -8.50 2.26 -4.14
CA PRO A 93 -8.67 3.65 -3.73
C PRO A 93 -7.49 4.53 -4.23
N PRO A 94 -7.68 5.86 -4.32
CA PRO A 94 -6.62 6.76 -4.76
C PRO A 94 -5.44 6.67 -3.78
N ARG A 95 -4.26 6.32 -4.31
CA ARG A 95 -3.00 6.01 -3.60
C ARG A 95 -2.79 4.55 -3.18
N ALA A 96 -3.60 3.56 -3.59
CA ALA A 96 -3.31 2.15 -3.32
C ALA A 96 -2.59 1.44 -4.49
N SER A 97 -1.62 0.58 -4.18
CA SER A 97 -0.90 -0.26 -5.14
C SER A 97 -0.93 -1.73 -4.74
N HIS A 98 -0.93 -2.62 -5.74
CA HIS A 98 -0.80 -4.06 -5.51
C HIS A 98 0.70 -4.39 -5.40
N CYS A 99 1.09 -4.99 -4.29
CA CYS A 99 2.43 -5.53 -4.13
C CYS A 99 2.41 -7.00 -4.54
N SER A 100 3.15 -7.36 -5.59
CA SER A 100 3.24 -8.75 -6.05
C SER A 100 3.97 -9.66 -5.06
N LEU A 101 4.80 -9.10 -4.17
CA LEU A 101 5.50 -9.85 -3.13
C LEU A 101 4.58 -10.24 -1.97
N CYS A 102 3.71 -9.33 -1.56
CA CYS A 102 2.75 -9.55 -0.46
C CYS A 102 1.40 -10.12 -0.94
N ASP A 103 1.21 -10.21 -2.25
CA ASP A 103 -0.05 -10.57 -2.93
C ASP A 103 -1.28 -9.77 -2.49
N ASN A 104 -1.07 -8.60 -1.90
CA ASN A 104 -2.13 -7.79 -1.30
C ASN A 104 -2.10 -6.37 -1.88
N CYS A 105 -3.27 -5.76 -1.99
CA CYS A 105 -3.37 -4.32 -2.21
C CYS A 105 -3.18 -3.61 -0.87
N GLY A 106 -2.31 -2.61 -0.84
CA GLY A 106 -2.10 -1.74 0.30
C GLY A 106 -2.11 -0.27 -0.13
N PRO A 107 -2.32 0.66 0.82
CA PRO A 107 -2.02 2.06 0.60
C PRO A 107 -0.51 2.22 0.31
N HIS A 108 -0.21 3.13 -0.61
CA HIS A 108 1.13 3.65 -0.83
C HIS A 108 1.19 5.00 -0.14
N ASP A 109 1.60 5.00 1.12
CA ASP A 109 1.93 6.18 1.89
C ASP A 109 3.31 6.70 1.47
N PRO A 110 3.44 7.94 0.96
CA PRO A 110 4.72 8.49 0.51
C PRO A 110 5.77 8.67 1.61
N TRP A 111 5.40 8.41 2.87
CA TRP A 111 6.21 8.64 4.05
C TRP A 111 6.55 7.38 4.84
N GLY A 112 6.10 6.18 4.42
CA GLY A 112 6.53 4.91 5.01
C GLY A 112 6.18 4.73 6.49
N TYR A 113 5.04 5.26 6.93
CA TYR A 113 4.57 5.14 8.31
C TYR A 113 3.18 4.49 8.36
N VAL A 114 3.16 3.32 8.97
CA VAL A 114 2.12 2.92 9.92
C VAL A 114 2.27 3.77 11.18
#